data_AF-W7EIY6-F1
#
_entry.id   AF-W7EIY6-F1
#
_cell.length_a   1.000
_cell.length_b   1.000
_cell.length_c   1.000
_cell.angle_alpha   90.00
_cell.angle_beta   90.00
_cell.angle_gamma   90.00
#
_symmetry.space_group_name_H-M   'P 1'
#
loop_
_entity.id
_entity.type
_entity.pdbx_description
1 polymer ?
#
loop_
_entity_poly.entity_id
_entity_poly.type
_entity_poly.pdbx_seq_one_letter_code
_entity_poly.pdbx_strand_id
1 'polypeptide(L)'
;MATYKALVLEQFGTSLVLKDVQTPPVTLGSALVAPLYAMIPPLLPVLLSGAFKEQLLFRTSLLNTKSPVNFIAICSSTAPLQITSNVSSIQPFPPYTPGYSCVASILSLPPDAITLQIGDLVWVDATIRSRDNPHTEIIRASLCGADPGSLTLMKSVSNEGVFIEKLPVPLEGIF
;
A
#
# COMPACT_ATOMS: atom_id res chain seq x y z
N MET A 1 -17.53 21.24 -3.21
CA MET A 1 -16.41 20.33 -3.49
C MET A 1 -16.95 18.92 -3.47
N ALA A 2 -16.56 18.06 -4.43
CA ALA A 2 -17.03 16.68 -4.46
C ALA A 2 -16.28 15.86 -3.41
N THR A 3 -17.01 15.16 -2.55
CA THR A 3 -16.45 14.19 -1.59
C THR A 3 -16.57 12.77 -2.13
N TYR A 4 -15.84 11.84 -1.53
CA TYR A 4 -15.95 10.41 -1.78
C TYR A 4 -15.71 9.64 -0.47
N LYS A 5 -16.10 8.36 -0.42
CA LYS A 5 -15.96 7.53 0.78
C LYS A 5 -14.63 6.79 0.83
N ALA A 6 -14.02 6.78 2.01
CA ALA A 6 -12.78 6.06 2.30
C ALA A 6 -12.91 5.30 3.61
N LEU A 7 -12.27 4.12 3.70
CA LEU A 7 -12.00 3.48 4.97
C LEU A 7 -10.68 4.02 5.53
N VAL A 8 -10.73 4.65 6.69
CA VAL A 8 -9.57 5.28 7.32
C VAL A 8 -9.29 4.61 8.65
N LEU A 9 -8.02 4.27 8.88
CA LEU A 9 -7.51 3.90 10.19
C LEU A 9 -7.05 5.17 10.90
N GLU A 10 -7.69 5.54 12.01
CA GLU A 10 -7.29 6.72 12.79
C GLU A 10 -6.16 6.43 13.77
N GLN A 11 -6.19 5.23 14.37
CA GLN A 11 -5.24 4.78 15.38
C GLN A 11 -5.00 3.29 15.21
N PHE A 12 -3.79 2.84 15.51
CA PHE A 12 -3.48 1.41 15.46
C PHE A 12 -4.35 0.61 16.44
N GLY A 13 -4.78 -0.58 16.02
CA GLY A 13 -5.62 -1.49 16.80
C GLY A 13 -7.11 -1.13 16.83
N THR A 14 -7.50 0.00 16.24
CA THR A 14 -8.91 0.39 16.10
C THR A 14 -9.54 -0.15 14.82
N SER A 15 -10.87 -0.26 14.81
CA SER A 15 -11.62 -0.59 13.59
C SER A 15 -11.52 0.53 12.56
N LEU A 16 -11.56 0.15 11.28
CA LEU A 16 -11.62 1.13 10.19
C LEU A 16 -12.93 1.93 10.24
N VAL A 17 -12.81 3.24 10.05
CA VAL A 17 -13.95 4.16 10.05
C VAL A 17 -14.22 4.62 8.63
N LEU A 18 -15.49 4.54 8.21
CA LEU A 18 -15.93 5.10 6.94
C LEU A 18 -16.00 6.63 7.06
N LYS A 19 -15.26 7.34 6.22
CA LYS A 19 -15.21 8.80 6.19
C LYS A 19 -15.45 9.36 4.81
N ASP A 20 -16.05 10.54 4.75
CA ASP A 20 -16.12 11.33 3.53
C ASP A 20 -14.85 12.20 3.42
N VAL A 21 -14.03 11.94 2.40
CA VAL A 21 -12.77 12.63 2.10
C VAL A 21 -12.96 13.54 0.89
N GLN A 22 -12.18 14.62 0.80
CA GLN A 22 -12.22 15.53 -0.34
C GLN A 22 -11.59 14.88 -1.56
N THR A 23 -12.23 15.01 -2.73
CA THR A 23 -11.64 14.55 -4.00
C THR A 23 -10.37 15.34 -4.29
N PRO A 24 -9.19 14.70 -4.39
CA PRO A 24 -7.97 15.40 -4.75
C PRO A 24 -8.07 15.92 -6.19
N PRO A 25 -7.48 17.10 -6.49
CA PRO A 25 -7.40 17.57 -7.86
C PRO A 25 -6.46 16.66 -8.68
N VAL A 26 -6.75 16.53 -9.97
CA VAL A 26 -5.87 15.83 -10.92
C VAL A 26 -4.57 16.62 -11.04
N THR A 27 -3.44 15.94 -10.85
CA THR A 27 -2.11 16.54 -10.90
C THR A 27 -1.32 15.93 -12.06
N LEU A 28 -0.35 16.66 -12.61
CA LEU A 28 0.50 16.14 -13.68
C LEU A 28 1.20 14.84 -13.26
N GLY A 29 1.15 13.85 -14.14
CA GLY A 29 1.67 12.51 -13.89
C GLY A 29 0.85 11.67 -12.92
N SER A 30 -0.30 12.11 -12.41
CA SER A 30 -1.21 11.25 -11.64
C SER A 30 -2.61 11.23 -12.25
N ALA A 31 -3.16 10.03 -12.40
CA ALA A 31 -4.54 9.83 -12.79
C ALA A 31 -5.41 9.62 -11.56
N LEU A 32 -6.67 10.01 -11.65
CA LEU A 32 -7.67 9.63 -10.67
C LEU A 32 -8.39 8.38 -11.17
N VAL A 33 -8.40 7.33 -10.36
CA VAL A 33 -9.05 6.07 -10.69
C VAL A 33 -10.13 5.74 -9.65
N ALA A 34 -11.12 4.96 -10.05
CA ALA A 34 -12.15 4.39 -9.18
C ALA A 34 -11.85 2.91 -8.95
N PRO A 35 -11.35 2.52 -7.77
CA PRO A 35 -11.19 1.11 -7.41
C PRO A 35 -12.52 0.36 -7.51
N LEU A 36 -12.55 -0.72 -8.28
CA LEU A 36 -13.71 -1.61 -8.42
C LEU A 36 -13.56 -2.85 -7.54
N TYR A 37 -12.36 -3.39 -7.49
CA TYR A 37 -12.01 -4.56 -6.68
C TYR A 37 -10.66 -4.36 -6.02
N ALA A 38 -10.61 -4.54 -4.71
CA ALA A 38 -9.38 -4.51 -3.94
C ALA A 38 -9.17 -5.84 -3.23
N MET A 39 -7.94 -6.35 -3.26
CA MET A 39 -7.58 -7.51 -2.47
C MET A 39 -7.45 -7.11 -0.99
N ILE A 40 -7.94 -7.97 -0.09
CA ILE A 40 -7.64 -7.87 1.34
C ILE A 40 -6.35 -8.67 1.60
N PRO A 41 -5.19 -8.01 1.84
CA PRO A 41 -3.96 -8.74 2.02
C PRO A 41 -3.97 -9.51 3.34
N PRO A 42 -3.35 -10.71 3.40
CA PRO A 42 -3.32 -11.52 4.63
C PRO A 42 -2.56 -10.83 5.78
N LEU A 43 -1.67 -9.88 5.44
CA LEU A 43 -0.93 -9.07 6.40
C LEU A 43 -1.76 -7.92 7.00
N LEU A 44 -2.94 -7.62 6.46
CA LEU A 44 -3.73 -6.45 6.86
C LEU A 44 -3.96 -6.36 8.38
N PRO A 45 -4.35 -7.44 9.11
CA PRO A 45 -4.55 -7.35 10.56
C PRO A 45 -3.29 -6.94 11.33
N VAL A 46 -2.11 -7.33 10.84
CA VAL A 46 -0.82 -6.98 11.45
C VAL A 46 -0.49 -5.51 11.21
N LEU A 47 -0.80 -4.98 10.02
CA LEU A 47 -0.63 -3.55 9.72
C LEU A 47 -1.62 -2.68 10.51
N LEU A 48 -2.88 -3.09 10.59
CA LEU A 48 -3.90 -2.34 11.32
C LEU A 48 -3.60 -2.29 12.82
N SER A 49 -3.02 -3.35 13.39
CA SER A 49 -2.63 -3.38 14.81
C SER A 49 -1.34 -2.63 15.12
N GLY A 50 -0.52 -2.28 14.11
CA GLY A 50 0.82 -1.72 14.33
C GLY A 50 1.82 -2.71 14.96
N ALA A 51 1.42 -3.97 15.15
CA ALA A 51 2.19 -5.01 15.87
C ALA A 51 3.30 -5.67 15.01
N PHE A 52 3.81 -4.97 14.00
CA PHE A 52 4.80 -5.50 13.07
C PHE A 52 6.11 -5.93 13.76
N LYS A 53 6.41 -5.35 14.94
CA LYS A 53 7.58 -5.68 15.77
C LYS A 53 7.52 -7.08 16.42
N GLU A 54 6.34 -7.67 16.58
CA GLU A 54 6.12 -8.82 17.47
C GLU A 54 5.70 -10.10 16.73
N GLN A 55 4.99 -9.99 15.60
CA GLN A 55 4.46 -11.15 14.88
C GLN A 55 5.50 -11.95 14.05
N LEU A 56 6.56 -11.29 13.56
CA LEU A 56 7.59 -11.96 12.76
C LEU A 56 8.45 -12.92 13.62
N LEU A 57 8.58 -12.63 14.92
CA LEU A 57 9.21 -13.50 15.93
C LEU A 57 8.30 -14.68 16.32
N PHE A 58 6.98 -14.49 16.39
CA PHE A 58 6.05 -15.55 16.81
C PHE A 58 5.78 -16.59 15.72
N ARG A 59 5.75 -16.17 14.44
CA ARG A 59 5.55 -17.08 13.29
C ARG A 59 6.76 -17.96 13.00
N THR A 60 8.00 -17.48 13.21
CA THR A 60 9.21 -18.29 13.06
C THR A 60 9.30 -19.42 14.11
N SER A 61 8.77 -19.19 15.32
CA SER A 61 8.69 -20.19 16.39
C SER A 61 7.68 -21.32 16.08
N LEU A 62 6.48 -20.98 15.61
CA LEU A 62 5.40 -21.95 15.39
C LEU A 62 5.52 -22.79 14.11
N LEU A 63 6.40 -22.44 13.19
CA LEU A 63 6.68 -23.24 11.99
C LEU A 63 7.61 -24.43 12.26
N ASN A 64 8.19 -24.54 13.47
CA ASN A 64 8.87 -25.76 13.93
C ASN A 64 7.85 -26.80 14.45
N THR A 65 6.78 -27.03 13.70
CA THR A 65 5.94 -28.21 13.93
C THR A 65 6.54 -29.35 13.11
N LYS A 66 7.07 -30.34 13.83
CA LYS A 66 7.48 -31.64 13.30
C LYS A 66 6.28 -32.36 12.66
N SER A 67 5.83 -31.89 11.50
CA SER A 67 4.90 -32.65 10.65
C SER A 67 5.72 -33.39 9.59
N PRO A 68 5.45 -34.69 9.33
CA PRO A 68 6.27 -35.53 8.45
C PRO A 68 6.02 -35.27 6.95
N VAL A 69 5.36 -34.17 6.58
CA VAL A 69 4.97 -33.92 5.18
C VAL A 69 5.87 -32.84 4.59
N ASN A 70 6.88 -33.30 3.86
CA ASN A 70 7.83 -32.47 3.11
C ASN A 70 7.16 -31.69 1.96
N PHE A 71 7.81 -30.58 1.58
CA PHE A 71 7.61 -29.73 0.39
C PHE A 71 6.54 -28.62 0.45
N ILE A 72 6.74 -27.65 1.35
CA ILE A 72 6.58 -26.24 0.96
C ILE A 72 7.87 -25.53 1.35
N ALA A 73 8.80 -25.43 0.40
CA ALA A 73 9.89 -24.47 0.50
C ALA A 73 9.30 -23.07 0.29
N ILE A 74 8.61 -22.53 1.31
CA ILE A 74 8.52 -21.08 1.43
C ILE A 74 9.97 -20.67 1.62
N CYS A 75 10.51 -19.95 0.63
CA CYS A 75 11.81 -19.32 0.69
C CYS A 75 11.73 -18.25 1.79
N SER A 76 11.77 -18.67 3.06
CA SER A 76 12.05 -17.81 4.19
C SER A 76 13.53 -17.52 4.08
N SER A 77 13.87 -16.43 3.38
CA SER A 77 15.22 -15.91 3.39
C SER A 77 15.66 -15.86 4.84
N THR A 78 16.64 -16.68 5.21
CA THR A 78 17.24 -16.71 6.55
C THR A 78 18.19 -15.52 6.72
N ALA A 79 17.90 -14.40 6.05
CA ALA A 79 18.32 -13.12 6.54
C ALA A 79 17.36 -12.82 7.69
N PRO A 80 17.81 -12.75 8.95
CA PRO A 80 17.04 -11.99 9.92
C PRO A 80 16.85 -10.62 9.26
N LEU A 81 15.62 -10.31 8.87
CA LEU A 81 15.19 -8.93 8.70
C LEU A 81 15.44 -8.32 10.08
N GLN A 82 16.66 -7.84 10.29
CA GLN A 82 17.03 -7.03 11.43
C GLN A 82 16.26 -5.73 11.23
N ILE A 83 14.98 -5.76 11.57
CA ILE A 83 14.15 -4.57 11.68
C ILE A 83 14.67 -3.91 12.95
N THR A 84 15.78 -3.19 12.81
CA THR A 84 16.49 -2.50 13.88
C THR A 84 15.58 -1.42 14.43
N SER A 85 14.83 -1.73 15.49
CA SER A 85 14.17 -0.84 16.46
C SER A 85 13.29 0.32 15.97
N ASN A 86 13.20 0.65 14.68
CA ASN A 86 12.50 1.81 14.12
C ASN A 86 11.45 1.39 13.08
N VAL A 87 10.65 0.37 13.42
CA VAL A 87 9.54 -0.11 12.59
C VAL A 87 8.51 1.00 12.30
N SER A 88 8.48 2.02 13.15
CA SER A 88 7.64 3.21 12.99
C SER A 88 7.95 4.02 11.74
N SER A 89 9.19 3.99 11.23
CA SER A 89 9.55 4.78 10.05
C SER A 89 9.24 4.09 8.73
N ILE A 90 9.06 2.76 8.73
CA ILE A 90 8.93 1.95 7.51
C ILE A 90 7.49 1.58 7.14
N GLN A 91 6.51 1.97 7.96
CA GLN A 91 5.09 1.73 7.75
C GLN A 91 4.32 3.06 7.72
N PRO A 92 3.10 3.10 7.16
CA PRO A 92 2.29 4.30 7.14
C PRO A 92 1.82 4.57 8.57
N PHE A 93 1.82 5.82 8.97
CA PHE A 93 1.37 6.21 10.30
C PHE A 93 -0.09 6.69 10.22
N PRO A 94 -0.99 6.26 11.12
CA PRO A 94 -2.35 6.78 11.18
C PRO A 94 -2.38 8.32 11.31
N PRO A 95 -3.29 9.02 10.61
CA PRO A 95 -4.38 8.48 9.82
C PRO A 95 -3.96 8.05 8.39
N TYR A 96 -4.38 6.86 7.96
CA TYR A 96 -4.18 6.40 6.58
C TYR A 96 -5.30 5.46 6.11
N THR A 97 -5.45 5.31 4.80
CA THR A 97 -6.36 4.32 4.20
C THR A 97 -5.58 3.07 3.81
N PRO A 98 -5.98 1.87 4.26
CA PRO A 98 -5.27 0.64 3.93
C PRO A 98 -5.57 0.10 2.52
N GLY A 99 -4.79 -0.91 2.12
CA GLY A 99 -4.94 -1.65 0.86
C GLY A 99 -3.88 -1.26 -0.17
N TYR A 100 -3.36 -2.23 -0.93
CA TYR A 100 -2.16 -2.03 -1.75
C TYR A 100 -2.45 -1.94 -3.26
N SER A 101 -3.08 -2.98 -3.82
CA SER A 101 -3.39 -3.06 -5.25
C SER A 101 -4.88 -3.27 -5.48
N CYS A 102 -5.37 -2.79 -6.63
CA CYS A 102 -6.74 -2.92 -7.04
C CYS A 102 -6.88 -2.98 -8.56
N VAL A 103 -8.01 -3.52 -9.00
CA VAL A 103 -8.51 -3.27 -10.36
C VAL A 103 -9.38 -2.03 -10.28
N ALA A 104 -9.14 -1.07 -11.15
CA ALA A 104 -9.81 0.22 -11.14
C ALA A 104 -10.24 0.66 -12.53
N SER A 105 -11.20 1.58 -12.61
CA SER A 105 -11.56 2.29 -13.84
C SER A 105 -11.04 3.72 -13.80
N ILE A 106 -10.52 4.22 -14.92
CA ILE A 106 -9.98 5.58 -15.00
C ILE A 106 -11.11 6.62 -14.97
N LEU A 107 -11.09 7.53 -13.99
CA LEU A 107 -12.06 8.62 -13.86
C LEU A 107 -11.61 9.89 -14.58
N SER A 108 -10.33 10.23 -14.44
CA SER A 108 -9.77 11.44 -15.06
C SER A 108 -8.27 11.28 -15.28
N LEU A 109 -7.82 11.82 -16.40
CA LEU A 109 -6.43 11.77 -16.83
C LEU A 109 -5.82 13.17 -16.87
N PRO A 110 -4.52 13.30 -16.56
CA PRO A 110 -3.80 14.52 -16.80
C PRO A 110 -3.44 14.63 -18.31
N PRO A 111 -3.13 15.84 -18.82
CA PRO A 111 -2.89 16.08 -20.25
C PRO A 111 -1.62 15.37 -20.80
N ASP A 112 -0.74 14.88 -19.94
CA ASP A 112 0.45 14.10 -20.27
C ASP A 112 0.19 12.60 -20.48
N ALA A 113 -1.02 12.11 -20.19
CA ALA A 113 -1.42 10.74 -20.50
C ALA A 113 -1.83 10.61 -21.97
N ILE A 114 -1.05 9.85 -22.76
CA ILE A 114 -1.27 9.69 -24.21
C ILE A 114 -1.84 8.33 -24.62
N THR A 115 -1.66 7.29 -23.79
CA THR A 115 -2.07 5.91 -24.10
C THR A 115 -3.40 5.52 -23.46
N LEU A 116 -3.67 6.02 -22.26
CA LEU A 116 -4.84 5.69 -21.46
C LEU A 116 -6.05 6.55 -21.85
N GLN A 117 -7.25 6.01 -21.66
CA GLN A 117 -8.52 6.71 -21.87
C GLN A 117 -9.39 6.68 -20.61
N ILE A 118 -10.26 7.68 -20.48
CA ILE A 118 -11.26 7.70 -19.40
C ILE A 118 -12.20 6.51 -19.60
N GLY A 119 -12.41 5.73 -18.54
CA GLY A 119 -13.22 4.51 -18.55
C GLY A 119 -12.42 3.21 -18.71
N ASP A 120 -11.14 3.27 -19.09
CA ASP A 120 -10.31 2.07 -19.22
C ASP A 120 -10.23 1.30 -17.89
N LEU A 121 -10.25 -0.03 -18.00
CA LEU A 121 -10.06 -0.94 -16.88
C LEU A 121 -8.56 -1.22 -16.72
N VAL A 122 -8.02 -0.86 -15.57
CA VAL A 122 -6.58 -0.90 -15.30
C VAL A 122 -6.26 -1.63 -14.00
N TRP A 123 -5.06 -2.18 -13.95
CA TRP A 123 -4.44 -2.68 -12.74
C TRP A 123 -3.62 -1.58 -12.08
N VAL A 124 -3.90 -1.30 -10.81
CA VAL A 124 -3.09 -0.41 -9.98
C VAL A 124 -2.06 -1.24 -9.24
N ASP A 125 -0.79 -1.04 -9.58
CA ASP A 125 0.30 -1.73 -8.92
C ASP A 125 0.45 -1.27 -7.46
N ALA A 126 0.78 -2.23 -6.60
CA ALA A 126 1.06 -1.98 -5.20
C ALA A 126 2.38 -1.23 -5.01
N THR A 127 3.32 -1.39 -5.94
CA THR A 127 4.65 -0.79 -5.88
C THR A 127 4.61 0.64 -6.43
N ILE A 128 4.93 1.60 -5.58
CA ILE A 128 5.11 2.99 -6.00
C ILE A 128 6.61 3.24 -6.10
N ARG A 129 7.08 3.52 -7.32
CA ARG A 129 8.49 3.84 -7.59
C ARG A 129 8.71 5.34 -7.63
N SER A 130 9.89 5.77 -7.21
CA SER A 130 10.33 7.15 -7.39
C SER A 130 10.54 7.45 -8.87
N ARG A 131 10.20 8.67 -9.30
CA ARG A 131 10.39 9.13 -10.69
C ARG A 131 11.85 9.38 -11.04
N ASP A 132 12.63 9.80 -10.04
CA ASP A 132 14.03 10.18 -10.18
C ASP A 132 15.00 9.01 -9.96
N ASN A 133 14.59 7.99 -9.20
CA ASN A 133 15.42 6.83 -8.91
C ASN A 133 14.61 5.51 -8.95
N PRO A 134 14.89 4.62 -9.92
CA PRO A 134 14.17 3.35 -10.05
C PRO A 134 14.47 2.35 -8.92
N HIS A 135 15.52 2.56 -8.12
CA HIS A 135 15.87 1.72 -6.97
C HIS A 135 15.20 2.16 -5.67
N THR A 136 14.44 3.25 -5.69
CA THR A 136 13.69 3.75 -4.54
C THR A 136 12.21 3.47 -4.75
N GLU A 137 11.66 2.57 -3.94
CA GLU A 137 10.28 2.12 -4.07
C GLU A 137 9.64 1.81 -2.71
N ILE A 138 8.32 1.95 -2.67
CA ILE A 138 7.49 1.63 -1.50
C ILE A 138 6.34 0.74 -1.92
N ILE A 139 5.79 -0.01 -0.96
CA ILE A 139 4.51 -0.68 -1.14
C ILE A 139 3.42 0.24 -0.59
N ARG A 140 2.46 0.63 -1.43
CA ARG A 140 1.33 1.51 -1.09
C ARG A 140 0.65 1.06 0.19
N ALA A 141 0.40 1.99 1.12
CA ALA A 141 -0.25 1.75 2.41
C ALA A 141 0.30 0.54 3.19
N SER A 142 1.58 0.23 3.01
CA SER A 142 2.25 -0.95 3.57
C SER A 142 3.69 -0.61 3.97
N LEU A 143 4.65 -1.46 3.64
CA LEU A 143 6.05 -1.33 4.03
C LEU A 143 6.86 -0.55 2.98
N CYS A 144 7.96 0.06 3.42
CA CYS A 144 9.01 0.58 2.54
C CYS A 144 10.40 0.05 2.90
N GLY A 145 11.35 0.31 2.00
CA GLY A 145 12.77 0.12 2.25
C GLY A 145 13.32 1.05 3.34
N ALA A 146 14.48 0.68 3.89
CA ALA A 146 15.18 1.48 4.89
C ALA A 146 15.96 2.66 4.30
N ASP A 147 15.96 2.82 2.96
CA ASP A 147 16.67 3.90 2.31
C ASP A 147 15.97 5.26 2.54
N PRO A 148 16.73 6.37 2.62
CA PRO A 148 16.17 7.70 2.89
C PRO A 148 15.12 8.15 1.86
N GLY A 149 15.25 7.71 0.60
CA GLY A 149 14.30 8.01 -0.46
C GLY A 149 12.94 7.35 -0.20
N SER A 150 12.94 6.05 0.11
CA SER A 150 11.73 5.28 0.40
C SER A 150 11.05 5.75 1.68
N LEU A 151 11.81 6.18 2.69
CA LEU A 151 11.24 6.82 3.89
C LEU A 151 10.56 8.16 3.56
N THR A 152 11.10 8.92 2.60
CA THR A 152 10.51 10.18 2.14
C THR A 152 9.23 9.93 1.35
N LEU A 153 9.24 8.94 0.45
CA LEU A 153 8.05 8.50 -0.28
C LEU A 153 6.97 7.95 0.64
N MET A 154 7.35 7.14 1.63
CA MET A 154 6.42 6.58 2.61
C MET A 154 5.67 7.68 3.36
N LYS A 155 6.36 8.73 3.80
CA LYS A 155 5.73 9.85 4.52
C LYS A 155 4.78 10.69 3.66
N SER A 156 5.08 10.82 2.36
CA SER A 156 4.37 11.75 1.47
C SER A 156 3.24 11.08 0.68
N VAL A 157 3.46 9.88 0.15
CA VAL A 157 2.57 9.23 -0.84
C VAL A 157 1.81 8.02 -0.27
N SER A 158 2.34 7.33 0.75
CA SER A 158 1.79 6.03 1.17
C SER A 158 0.45 6.08 1.91
N ASN A 159 0.01 7.26 2.36
CA ASN A 159 -1.14 7.40 3.26
C ASN A 159 -2.47 7.00 2.58
N GLU A 160 -2.49 6.93 1.25
CA GLU A 160 -3.67 6.61 0.46
C GLU A 160 -3.55 5.21 -0.14
N GLY A 161 -4.21 4.24 0.51
CA GLY A 161 -4.43 2.90 -0.01
C GLY A 161 -5.66 2.78 -0.90
N VAL A 162 -5.99 1.54 -1.27
CA VAL A 162 -7.04 1.27 -2.28
C VAL A 162 -8.46 1.11 -1.70
N PHE A 163 -8.65 1.16 -0.38
CA PHE A 163 -9.99 1.06 0.24
C PHE A 163 -10.72 2.41 0.21
N ILE A 164 -10.90 2.90 -1.01
CA ILE A 164 -11.30 4.26 -1.31
C ILE A 164 -12.07 4.29 -2.63
N GLU A 165 -13.05 5.19 -2.75
CA GLU A 165 -13.83 5.32 -3.99
C GLU A 165 -13.06 6.05 -5.11
N LYS A 166 -12.15 6.96 -4.77
CA LYS A 166 -11.34 7.71 -5.72
C LYS A 166 -9.89 7.76 -5.25
N LEU A 167 -9.00 7.16 -6.02
CA LEU A 167 -7.60 7.01 -5.68
C LEU A 167 -6.75 7.80 -6.69
N PRO A 168 -5.89 8.72 -6.25
CA PRO A 168 -4.84 9.25 -7.11
C PRO A 168 -3.70 8.23 -7.23
N VAL A 169 -3.34 7.92 -8.48
CA VAL A 169 -2.31 6.93 -8.81
C VAL A 169 -1.32 7.57 -9.78
N PRO A 170 0.00 7.48 -9.51
CA PRO A 170 1.02 7.84 -10.50
C PRO A 170 0.85 7.01 -11.78
N LEU A 171 0.98 7.64 -12.95
CA LEU A 171 0.79 6.96 -14.24
C LEU A 171 1.71 5.74 -14.41
N GLU A 172 2.88 5.77 -13.77
CA GLU A 172 3.87 4.69 -13.79
C GLU A 172 3.42 3.41 -13.08
N GLY A 173 2.37 3.50 -12.24
CA GLY A 173 1.79 2.38 -11.50
C GLY A 173 0.47 1.85 -12.10
N ILE A 174 0.12 2.25 -13.32
CA ILE A 174 -1.12 1.87 -14.00
C ILE A 174 -0.76 0.96 -15.19
N PHE A 175 -1.37 -0.23 -15.23
CA PHE A 175 -1.13 -1.26 -16.25
C PHE A 175 -2.42 -1.75 -16.90
#